data_AF-A0A327K883-F1
#
_entry.id   AF-A0A327K883-F1
#
_cell.length_a   1.000
_cell.length_b   1.000
_cell.length_c   1.000
_cell.angle_alpha   90.00
_cell.angle_beta   90.00
_cell.angle_gamma   90.00
#
_symmetry.space_group_name_H-M   'P 1'
#
loop_
_entity.id
_entity.type
_entity.pdbx_description
1 polymer ?
#
loop_
_entity_poly.entity_id
_entity_poly.type
_entity_poly.pdbx_seq_one_letter_code
_entity_poly.pdbx_strand_id
1 'polypeptide(L)' 'MQTDRRSADPRSDRFERLLGSAVVAVWDRLPQDVQQDLFEEAVLAGHASERDEALREKLAVFLHDHHARTADA' A
#
# COMPACT_ATOMS: atom_id res chain seq x y z
N MET A 1 8.81 -3.76 32.44
CA MET A 1 9.16 -2.91 31.30
C MET A 1 8.07 -3.09 30.24
N GLN A 2 6.99 -2.31 30.34
CA GLN A 2 5.90 -2.29 29.37
C GLN A 2 6.24 -1.18 28.38
N THR A 3 6.68 -1.56 27.18
CA THR A 3 6.72 -0.63 26.06
C THR A 3 5.35 -0.67 25.42
N ASP A 4 4.65 0.46 25.53
CA ASP A 4 3.40 0.81 24.87
C ASP A 4 3.02 -0.10 23.70
N ARG A 5 1.98 -0.91 23.94
CA ARG A 5 1.05 -1.34 22.90
C ARG A 5 0.51 -0.05 22.29
N ARG A 6 1.08 0.38 21.16
CA ARG A 6 0.59 1.47 20.30
C ARG A 6 -0.93 1.31 20.24
N SER A 7 -1.68 2.11 20.99
CA SER A 7 -3.11 2.22 20.81
C SER A 7 -3.25 2.97 19.50
N ALA A 8 -3.22 2.24 18.39
CA ALA A 8 -3.60 2.80 17.12
C ALA A 8 -5.00 3.38 17.33
N ASP A 9 -5.14 4.70 17.17
CA ASP A 9 -6.45 5.32 17.22
C ASP A 9 -7.28 4.62 16.15
N PRO A 10 -8.39 3.94 16.48
CA PRO A 10 -9.21 3.23 15.50
C PRO A 10 -9.68 4.15 14.36
N ARG A 11 -9.64 5.47 14.57
CA ARG A 11 -9.85 6.48 13.52
C ARG A 11 -8.65 6.57 12.56
N SER A 12 -7.41 6.53 13.05
CA SER A 12 -6.20 6.50 12.22
C SER A 12 -6.19 5.27 11.31
N ASP A 13 -6.47 4.08 11.86
CA ASP A 13 -6.59 2.85 11.08
C ASP A 13 -7.67 2.94 9.99
N ARG A 14 -8.77 3.62 10.28
CA ARG A 14 -9.85 3.84 9.31
C ARG A 14 -9.41 4.79 8.21
N PHE A 15 -8.72 5.87 8.54
CA PHE A 15 -8.24 6.83 7.53
C PHE A 15 -7.14 6.23 6.65
N GLU A 16 -6.20 5.48 7.22
CA GLU A 16 -5.16 4.77 6.47
C GLU A 16 -5.78 3.79 5.47
N ARG A 17 -6.79 3.00 5.88
CA ARG A 17 -7.51 2.10 4.97
C ARG A 17 -8.27 2.85 3.86
N LEU A 18 -8.93 3.96 4.18
CA LEU A 18 -9.67 4.76 3.20
C LEU A 18 -8.72 5.40 2.17
N LEU A 19 -7.60 5.96 2.64
CA LEU A 19 -6.58 6.55 1.77
C LEU A 19 -5.92 5.47 0.91
N GLY A 20 -5.54 4.33 1.48
CA GLY A 20 -4.98 3.21 0.72
C GLY A 20 -5.94 2.71 -0.36
N SER A 21 -7.23 2.56 -0.05
CA SER A 21 -8.23 2.20 -1.04
C SER A 21 -8.41 3.25 -2.14
N ALA A 22 -8.33 4.54 -1.81
CA ALA A 22 -8.43 5.61 -2.79
C ALA A 22 -7.21 5.63 -3.73
N VAL A 23 -6.01 5.42 -3.20
CA VAL A 23 -4.76 5.30 -3.97
C VAL A 23 -4.85 4.16 -4.97
N VAL A 24 -5.30 2.97 -4.55
CA VAL A 24 -5.47 1.83 -5.47
C VAL A 24 -6.49 2.15 -6.58
N ALA A 25 -7.57 2.87 -6.27
CA ALA A 25 -8.59 3.23 -7.25
C ALA A 25 -8.12 4.25 -8.31
N VAL A 26 -7.09 5.05 -8.00
CA VAL A 26 -6.57 6.08 -8.92
C VAL A 26 -5.14 5.78 -9.39
N TRP A 27 -4.62 4.59 -9.10
CA TRP A 27 -3.22 4.23 -9.28
C TRP A 27 -2.68 4.59 -10.66
N ASP A 28 -3.37 4.21 -11.72
CA ASP A 28 -2.97 4.43 -13.12
C ASP A 28 -2.98 5.90 -13.54
N ARG A 29 -3.65 6.75 -12.76
CA ARG A 29 -3.73 8.20 -12.98
C ARG A 29 -2.65 8.95 -12.22
N LEU A 30 -1.92 8.27 -11.33
CA LEU A 30 -0.81 8.86 -10.60
C LEU A 30 0.42 8.95 -11.51
N PRO A 31 1.21 10.03 -11.40
CA PRO A 31 2.53 10.10 -12.01
C PRO A 31 3.42 8.92 -11.59
N GLN A 32 4.32 8.50 -12.48
CA GLN A 32 5.17 7.32 -12.29
C GLN A 32 6.09 7.44 -11.06
N ASP A 33 6.63 8.62 -10.80
CA ASP A 33 7.43 8.93 -9.61
C ASP A 33 6.61 8.74 -8.32
N VAL A 34 5.37 9.23 -8.30
CA VAL A 34 4.45 9.05 -7.16
C VAL A 34 4.06 7.57 -6.97
N GLN A 35 3.86 6.82 -8.05
CA GLN A 35 3.64 5.37 -7.98
C GLN A 35 4.85 4.66 -7.36
N GLN A 36 6.06 5.04 -7.76
CA GLN A 36 7.29 4.44 -7.22
C GLN A 36 7.45 4.74 -5.73
N ASP A 37 7.29 6.00 -5.32
CA ASP A 37 7.41 6.40 -3.91
C ASP A 37 6.41 5.65 -3.02
N LEU A 38 5.14 5.59 -3.44
CA LEU A 38 4.09 4.87 -2.70
C LEU A 38 4.37 3.37 -2.61
N PHE A 39 4.92 2.78 -3.67
CA PHE A 39 5.27 1.36 -3.70
C PHE A 39 6.42 1.05 -2.72
N GLU A 40 7.48 1.86 -2.73
CA GLU A 40 8.63 1.70 -1.86
C GLU A 40 8.24 1.87 -0.38
N GLU A 41 7.48 2.92 -0.06
CA GLU A 41 6.98 3.16 1.30
C GLU A 41 6.06 2.02 1.79
N ALA A 42 5.18 1.51 0.93
CA ALA A 42 4.31 0.37 1.27
C ALA A 42 5.11 -0.92 1.54
N VAL A 43 6.16 -1.17 0.76
CA VAL A 43 7.07 -2.31 0.96
C VAL A 43 7.83 -2.15 2.28
N LEU A 44 8.40 -0.98 2.55
CA LEU A 44 9.10 -0.67 3.80
C LEU A 44 8.19 -0.82 5.03
N ALA A 45 6.95 -0.34 4.94
CA ALA A 45 5.98 -0.47 6.03
C ALA A 45 5.58 -1.92 6.31
N GLY A 46 5.49 -2.77 5.27
CA GLY A 46 5.15 -4.18 5.42
C GLY A 46 6.33 -5.07 5.88
N HIS A 47 7.58 -4.63 5.69
CA HIS A 47 8.78 -5.35 6.14
C HIS A 47 9.01 -5.30 7.66
N ALA A 48 8.11 -4.72 8.45
CA ALA A 48 8.19 -4.70 9.91
C ALA A 48 8.15 -6.11 10.56
N SER A 49 7.87 -7.17 9.80
CA SER A 49 8.08 -8.57 10.21
C SER A 49 9.01 -9.26 9.20
N GLU A 50 10.05 -9.95 9.69
CA GLU A 50 11.18 -10.56 8.95
C GLU A 50 10.82 -11.65 7.91
N ARG A 51 9.56 -11.73 7.44
CA ARG A 51 9.06 -12.85 6.62
C ARG A 51 8.43 -12.46 5.29
N ASP A 52 8.77 -11.29 4.75
CA ASP A 52 8.07 -10.75 3.59
C ASP A 52 8.99 -10.43 2.40
N GLU A 53 9.95 -11.30 2.11
CA GLU A 53 10.74 -11.26 0.86
C GLU A 53 9.82 -11.25 -0.38
N ALA A 54 8.68 -11.93 -0.30
CA ALA A 54 7.69 -12.00 -1.37
C ALA A 54 6.68 -10.83 -1.38
N LEU A 55 6.72 -9.89 -0.42
CA LEU A 55 5.75 -8.80 -0.35
C LEU A 55 5.87 -7.86 -1.55
N ARG A 56 7.10 -7.54 -1.94
CA ARG A 56 7.38 -6.67 -3.10
C ARG A 56 6.77 -7.25 -4.37
N GLU A 57 6.98 -8.54 -4.63
CA GLU A 57 6.43 -9.22 -5.80
C GLU A 57 4.90 -9.27 -5.77
N LYS A 58 4.30 -9.64 -4.62
CA LYS A 58 2.84 -9.68 -4.46
C LYS A 58 2.20 -8.32 -4.65
N LEU A 59 2.80 -7.26 -4.11
CA LEU A 59 2.31 -5.90 -4.27
C LEU A 59 2.40 -5.43 -5.72
N ALA A 60 3.48 -5.77 -6.42
CA ALA A 60 3.66 -5.43 -7.83
C ALA A 60 2.59 -6.09 -8.70
N VAL A 61 2.31 -7.39 -8.48
CA VAL A 61 1.22 -8.12 -9.17
C VAL A 61 -0.14 -7.48 -8.87
N PHE A 62 -0.43 -7.19 -7.60
CA PHE A 62 -1.70 -6.58 -7.20
C PHE A 62 -1.97 -5.25 -7.89
N LEU A 63 -0.95 -4.38 -7.97
CA LEU A 63 -1.08 -3.07 -8.63
C LEU A 63 -1.18 -3.21 -10.14
N HIS A 64 -0.47 -4.18 -10.74
CA HIS A 64 -0.56 -4.47 -12.16
C HIS A 64 -1.97 -4.96 -12.57
N ASP A 65 -2.59 -5.83 -11.76
CA ASP A 65 -3.98 -6.29 -11.98
C ASP A 65 -5.01 -5.16 -11.89
N HIS A 66 -4.71 -4.11 -11.11
CA HIS A 66 -5.54 -2.92 -11.02
C HIS A 66 -5.30 -1.95 -12.19
N HIS A 67 -4.13 -2.04 -12.84
CA HIS A 67 -3.74 -1.23 -14.00
C HIS A 67 -4.40 -1.64 -15.32
N ALA A 68 -4.84 -2.91 -15.42
CA ALA A 68 -5.43 -3.46 -16.64
C ALA A 68 -6.95 -3.22 -16.76
N ARG A 69 -7.64 -2.83 -15.68
CA ARG A 69 -9.11 -2.81 -15.66
C ARG A 69 -9.74 -1.59 -16.38
N THR A 70 -8.94 -0.63 -16.84
CA THR A 70 -9.44 0.59 -17.50
C THR A 70 -8.91 0.83 -18.91
N ALA A 71 -8.22 -0.15 -19.52
CA ALA A 71 -7.76 -0.07 -20.91
C ALA A 71 -8.65 -0.81 -21.93
N ASP A 72 -9.78 -1.39 -21.49
CA ASP A 72 -10.76 -2.03 -22.37
C ASP A 72 -12.16 -1.44 -22.10
N ALA A 73 -12.47 -0.32 -22.76
CA ALA A 73 -13.81 0.21 -23.02
C ALA A 73 -13.78 1.28 -24.13
#